data_AF-A0AAW2GYU6-F1
#
_entry.id   AF-A0AAW2GYU6-F1
#
_cell.length_a   1.000
_cell.length_b   1.000
_cell.length_c   1.000
_cell.angle_alpha   90.00
_cell.angle_beta   90.00
_cell.angle_gamma   90.00
#
_symmetry.space_group_name_H-M   'P 1'
#
loop_
_entity.id
_entity.type
_entity.pdbx_description
1 polymer ?
#
loop_
_entity_poly.entity_id
_entity_poly.type
_entity_poly.pdbx_seq_one_letter_code
_entity_poly.pdbx_strand_id
1 'polypeptide(L)'
;MAPNLFGSSATLFLEASQQDVSQNKSSTEKSVAQTLQVQKTQSSKPKYQWKIVWRNMIAFAYLHLGALYGLYLLLVAASVYTTIWSITIGAFAAIGVTAGAHRLWAHRSYKAKWPMRIILMLLQTTAFQNHIYEWVRDHRVHHKFTDTDADPHNAKRGFFFSHMGWLLIRKHPDVINKGASIDMSDLEKDFVVVWQRRCDNLSLIKEKKKKKKKQNLVFQVSKVSLIDRRVSI
;
A
#
# COMPACT_ATOMS: atom_id res chain seq x y z
N MET A 1 66.22 -58.44 -22.59
CA MET A 1 65.28 -58.26 -21.45
C MET A 1 65.26 -56.76 -21.14
N ALA A 2 64.28 -56.03 -21.68
CA ALA A 2 64.11 -54.60 -21.41
C ALA A 2 63.16 -54.43 -20.20
N PRO A 3 63.41 -53.51 -19.27
CA PRO A 3 62.55 -53.32 -18.11
C PRO A 3 61.28 -52.55 -18.49
N ASN A 4 60.14 -52.97 -17.93
CA ASN A 4 58.87 -52.27 -18.01
C ASN A 4 58.97 -50.92 -17.28
N LEU A 5 59.02 -49.82 -18.04
CA LEU A 5 59.15 -48.44 -17.55
C LEU A 5 57.82 -47.67 -17.47
N PHE A 6 56.68 -48.35 -17.55
CA PHE A 6 55.36 -47.72 -17.42
C PHE A 6 54.53 -48.46 -16.36
N GLY A 7 54.67 -48.06 -15.10
CA GLY A 7 53.84 -48.58 -14.02
C GLY A 7 53.90 -47.67 -12.79
N SER A 8 52.73 -47.42 -12.19
CA SER A 8 52.49 -46.66 -10.94
C SER A 8 52.09 -45.17 -11.09
N SER A 9 52.84 -44.33 -11.82
CA SER A 9 52.56 -42.88 -11.78
C SER A 9 51.28 -42.44 -12.52
N ALA A 10 50.99 -43.05 -13.68
CA ALA A 10 49.80 -42.73 -14.46
C ALA A 10 48.50 -43.25 -13.81
N THR A 11 48.57 -44.39 -13.13
CA THR A 11 47.45 -44.97 -12.37
C THR A 11 47.13 -44.14 -11.14
N LEU A 12 48.14 -43.61 -10.43
CA LEU A 12 47.92 -42.70 -9.30
C LEU A 12 47.28 -41.37 -9.73
N PHE A 13 47.66 -40.82 -10.87
CA PHE A 13 47.03 -39.61 -11.41
C PHE A 13 45.58 -39.84 -11.84
N LEU A 14 45.28 -40.99 -12.46
CA LEU A 14 43.91 -41.35 -12.81
C LEU A 14 43.04 -41.56 -11.56
N GLU A 15 43.54 -42.25 -10.55
CA GLU A 15 42.85 -42.47 -9.26
C GLU A 15 42.55 -41.14 -8.56
N ALA A 16 43.54 -40.23 -8.47
CA ALA A 16 43.38 -38.91 -7.86
C ALA A 16 42.36 -38.05 -8.62
N SER A 17 42.41 -38.05 -9.96
CA SER A 17 41.43 -37.32 -10.77
C SER A 17 40.01 -37.88 -10.64
N GLN A 18 39.85 -39.20 -10.49
CA GLN A 18 38.54 -39.83 -10.30
C GLN A 18 37.97 -39.54 -8.90
N GLN A 19 38.82 -39.46 -7.88
CA GLN A 19 38.42 -39.07 -6.53
C GLN A 19 37.97 -37.61 -6.48
N ASP A 20 38.70 -36.69 -7.13
CA ASP A 20 38.33 -35.27 -7.21
C ASP A 20 37.00 -35.06 -7.96
N VAL A 21 36.78 -35.77 -9.07
CA VAL A 21 35.52 -35.72 -9.83
C VAL A 21 34.35 -36.28 -9.01
N SER A 22 34.59 -37.33 -8.22
CA SER A 22 33.55 -37.97 -7.39
C SER A 22 33.18 -37.12 -6.18
N GLN A 23 34.16 -36.47 -5.54
CA GLN A 23 33.90 -35.54 -4.43
C GLN A 23 33.17 -34.28 -4.90
N ASN A 24 33.52 -33.75 -6.08
CA ASN A 24 32.89 -32.55 -6.64
C ASN A 24 31.45 -32.81 -7.13
N LYS A 25 31.13 -34.04 -7.57
CA LYS A 25 29.75 -34.46 -7.82
C LYS A 25 28.92 -34.54 -6.54
N SER A 26 29.44 -35.16 -5.48
CA SER A 26 28.75 -35.31 -4.20
C SER A 26 28.48 -33.96 -3.50
N SER A 27 29.41 -33.00 -3.57
CA SER A 27 29.20 -31.65 -3.03
C SER A 27 28.15 -30.86 -3.82
N THR A 28 28.16 -31.00 -5.16
CA THR A 28 27.17 -30.37 -6.04
C THR A 28 25.77 -30.94 -5.83
N GLU A 29 25.63 -32.26 -5.73
CA GLU A 29 24.34 -32.92 -5.48
C GLU A 29 23.75 -32.56 -4.12
N LYS A 30 24.59 -32.45 -3.07
CA LYS A 30 24.15 -31.99 -1.74
C LYS A 30 23.73 -30.53 -1.76
N SER A 31 24.45 -29.66 -2.46
CA SER A 31 24.10 -28.24 -2.62
C SER A 31 22.79 -28.06 -3.40
N VAL A 32 22.58 -28.85 -4.46
CA VAL A 32 21.34 -28.85 -5.25
C VAL A 32 20.17 -29.40 -4.43
N ALA A 33 20.36 -30.50 -3.70
CA ALA A 33 19.34 -31.07 -2.82
C ALA A 33 18.95 -30.11 -1.69
N GLN A 34 19.93 -29.40 -1.11
CA GLN A 34 19.70 -28.39 -0.08
C GLN A 34 18.96 -27.16 -0.63
N THR A 35 19.27 -26.74 -1.87
CA THR A 35 18.56 -25.66 -2.56
C THR A 35 17.12 -26.05 -2.89
N LEU A 36 16.88 -27.29 -3.32
CA LEU A 36 15.55 -27.84 -3.58
C LEU A 36 14.71 -28.00 -2.29
N GLN A 37 15.34 -28.37 -1.18
CA GLN A 37 14.70 -28.46 0.14
C GLN A 37 14.31 -27.08 0.70
N VAL A 38 15.17 -26.07 0.52
CA VAL A 38 14.88 -24.67 0.89
C VAL A 38 13.75 -24.08 0.02
N GLN A 39 13.68 -24.44 -1.26
CA GLN A 39 12.54 -24.05 -2.11
C GLN A 39 11.23 -24.74 -1.71
N LYS A 40 11.27 -26.03 -1.35
CA LYS A 40 10.07 -26.80 -0.98
C LYS A 40 9.44 -26.33 0.34
N THR A 41 10.24 -25.76 1.25
CA THR A 41 9.78 -25.26 2.56
C THR A 41 9.20 -23.84 2.52
N GLN A 42 9.40 -23.08 1.43
CA GLN A 42 8.81 -21.73 1.29
C GLN A 42 7.35 -21.72 0.80
N SER A 43 6.78 -22.89 0.47
CA SER A 43 5.48 -23.02 -0.21
C SER A 43 4.23 -22.91 0.69
N SER A 44 4.33 -22.76 2.01
CA SER A 44 3.16 -22.94 2.90
C SER A 44 2.67 -21.70 3.64
N LYS A 45 2.96 -20.48 3.15
CA LYS A 45 2.25 -19.31 3.68
C LYS A 45 0.76 -19.44 3.34
N PRO A 46 -0.17 -19.37 4.32
CA PRO A 46 -1.59 -19.47 4.04
C PRO A 46 -2.02 -18.35 3.08
N LYS A 47 -2.77 -18.70 2.05
CA LYS A 47 -3.30 -17.75 1.06
C LYS A 47 -4.11 -16.67 1.78
N TYR A 48 -3.73 -15.41 1.62
CA TYR A 48 -4.39 -14.29 2.28
C TYR A 48 -5.88 -14.23 1.89
N GLN A 49 -6.74 -14.09 2.90
CA GLN A 49 -8.18 -13.96 2.74
C GLN A 49 -8.58 -12.50 2.58
N TRP A 50 -9.26 -12.18 1.49
CA TRP A 50 -9.59 -10.80 1.12
C TRP A 50 -10.76 -10.31 1.97
N LYS A 51 -10.50 -9.30 2.82
CA LYS A 51 -11.51 -8.71 3.69
C LYS A 51 -12.03 -7.41 3.06
N ILE A 52 -13.22 -7.47 2.47
CA ILE A 52 -13.86 -6.33 1.82
C ILE A 52 -14.29 -5.29 2.87
N VAL A 53 -14.04 -4.02 2.56
CA VAL A 53 -14.48 -2.86 3.33
C VAL A 53 -15.68 -2.23 2.63
N TRP A 54 -16.88 -2.74 2.93
CA TRP A 54 -18.15 -2.33 2.29
C TRP A 54 -18.39 -0.82 2.27
N ARG A 55 -17.98 -0.10 3.32
CA ARG A 55 -18.07 1.36 3.35
C ARG A 55 -17.30 2.01 2.19
N ASN A 56 -16.09 1.53 1.90
CA ASN A 56 -15.27 2.08 0.83
C ASN A 56 -15.89 1.70 -0.52
N MET A 57 -16.34 0.45 -0.67
CA MET A 57 -17.02 -0.02 -1.89
C MET A 57 -18.23 0.84 -2.25
N ILE A 58 -19.13 1.08 -1.30
CA ILE A 58 -20.32 1.92 -1.52
C ILE A 58 -19.92 3.37 -1.81
N ALA A 59 -18.94 3.92 -1.08
CA ALA A 59 -18.48 5.30 -1.28
C ALA A 59 -17.86 5.49 -2.68
N PHE A 60 -17.02 4.55 -3.14
CA PHE A 60 -16.45 4.62 -4.48
C PHE A 60 -17.52 4.40 -5.56
N ALA A 61 -18.46 3.47 -5.38
CA ALA A 61 -19.56 3.30 -6.33
C ALA A 61 -20.37 4.60 -6.49
N TYR A 62 -20.73 5.24 -5.38
CA TYR A 62 -21.42 6.53 -5.38
C TYR A 62 -20.59 7.64 -6.06
N LEU A 63 -19.29 7.71 -5.77
CA LEU A 63 -18.38 8.70 -6.38
C LEU A 63 -18.32 8.52 -7.89
N HIS A 64 -18.22 7.30 -8.40
CA HIS A 64 -18.15 7.05 -9.85
C HIS A 64 -19.48 7.33 -10.55
N LEU A 65 -20.62 6.95 -9.95
CA LEU A 65 -21.94 7.30 -10.49
C LEU A 65 -22.14 8.82 -10.52
N GLY A 66 -21.72 9.51 -9.46
CA GLY A 66 -21.72 10.98 -9.41
C GLY A 66 -20.80 11.60 -10.46
N ALA A 67 -19.63 11.02 -10.72
CA ALA A 67 -18.71 11.48 -11.75
C ALA A 67 -19.27 11.31 -13.17
N LEU A 68 -19.92 10.18 -13.46
CA LEU A 68 -20.60 9.95 -14.74
C LEU A 68 -21.73 10.94 -14.96
N TYR A 69 -22.54 11.19 -13.93
CA TYR A 69 -23.60 12.18 -13.99
C TYR A 69 -23.06 13.62 -14.12
N GLY A 70 -21.98 13.93 -13.38
CA GLY A 70 -21.28 15.21 -13.49
C GLY A 70 -20.71 15.44 -14.89
N LEU A 71 -20.16 14.40 -15.53
CA LEU A 71 -19.68 14.47 -16.91
C LEU A 71 -20.84 14.73 -17.89
N TYR A 72 -21.98 14.07 -17.70
CA TYR A 72 -23.18 14.34 -18.50
C TYR A 72 -23.63 15.81 -18.36
N LEU A 73 -23.71 16.33 -17.13
CA LEU A 73 -24.05 17.73 -16.88
C LEU A 73 -23.03 18.71 -17.47
N LEU A 74 -21.74 18.37 -17.40
CA LEU A 74 -20.66 19.17 -17.99
C LEU A 74 -20.87 19.38 -19.50
N LEU A 75 -21.35 18.35 -20.20
CA LEU A 75 -21.54 18.37 -21.65
C LEU A 75 -22.86 19.03 -22.07
N VAL A 76 -23.92 18.90 -21.27
CA VAL A 76 -25.27 19.31 -21.67
C VAL A 76 -25.72 20.64 -21.07
N ALA A 77 -25.28 20.97 -19.85
CA ALA A 77 -25.91 22.03 -19.06
C ALA A 77 -24.93 22.96 -18.32
N ALA A 78 -23.67 22.59 -18.16
CA ALA A 78 -22.73 23.38 -17.36
C ALA A 78 -22.35 24.71 -18.04
N SER A 79 -22.27 25.77 -17.23
CA SER A 79 -21.68 27.04 -17.66
C SER A 79 -20.19 26.88 -17.97
N VAL A 80 -19.69 27.64 -18.93
CA VAL A 80 -18.26 27.72 -19.27
C VAL A 80 -17.41 28.00 -18.02
N TYR A 81 -17.85 28.88 -17.13
CA TYR A 81 -17.14 29.18 -15.88
C TYR A 81 -17.04 27.96 -14.96
N THR A 82 -18.11 27.19 -14.83
CA THR A 82 -18.13 25.94 -14.03
C THR A 82 -17.19 24.90 -14.62
N THR A 83 -17.14 24.79 -15.95
CA THR A 83 -16.24 23.87 -16.65
C THR A 83 -14.78 24.25 -16.45
N ILE A 84 -14.43 25.53 -16.64
CA ILE A 84 -13.07 26.04 -16.41
C ILE A 84 -12.66 25.82 -14.95
N TRP A 85 -13.56 26.15 -14.00
CA TRP A 85 -13.31 25.94 -12.58
C TRP A 85 -13.06 24.47 -12.24
N SER A 86 -13.87 23.55 -12.77
CA SER A 86 -13.74 22.11 -12.55
C SER A 86 -12.41 21.57 -13.05
N ILE A 87 -12.00 21.97 -14.26
CA ILE A 87 -10.71 21.60 -14.86
C ILE A 87 -9.56 22.17 -14.02
N THR A 88 -9.68 23.43 -13.58
CA THR A 88 -8.65 24.12 -12.79
C THR A 88 -8.41 23.44 -11.45
N ILE A 89 -9.48 23.08 -10.73
CA ILE A 89 -9.38 22.34 -9.47
C ILE A 89 -8.78 20.94 -9.69
N GLY A 90 -9.14 20.27 -10.78
CA GLY A 90 -8.53 18.99 -11.16
C GLY A 90 -7.02 19.10 -11.44
N ALA A 91 -6.60 20.14 -12.16
CA ALA A 91 -5.18 20.41 -12.43
C ALA A 91 -4.41 20.73 -11.14
N PHE A 92 -5.00 21.53 -10.26
CA PHE A 92 -4.44 21.83 -8.94
C PHE A 92 -4.28 20.57 -8.08
N ALA A 93 -5.30 19.70 -8.03
CA ALA A 93 -5.20 18.41 -7.36
C ALA A 93 -4.04 17.56 -7.93
N ALA A 94 -3.92 17.49 -9.25
CA ALA A 94 -2.84 16.76 -9.93
C ALA A 94 -1.46 17.31 -9.57
N ILE A 95 -1.29 18.64 -9.53
CA ILE A 95 -0.04 19.29 -9.11
C ILE A 95 0.27 18.98 -7.63
N GLY A 96 -0.73 19.05 -6.75
CA GLY A 96 -0.59 18.73 -5.33
C GLY A 96 -0.07 17.31 -5.09
N VAL A 97 -0.55 16.33 -5.85
CA VAL A 97 -0.05 14.95 -5.79
C VAL A 97 1.32 14.82 -6.45
N THR A 98 1.49 15.29 -7.68
CA THR A 98 2.70 15.03 -8.47
C THR A 98 3.91 15.84 -8.03
N ALA A 99 3.77 17.15 -7.89
CA ALA A 99 4.85 18.01 -7.39
C ALA A 99 4.99 17.87 -5.87
N GLY A 100 3.87 17.87 -5.14
CA GLY A 100 3.85 17.73 -3.68
C GLY A 100 4.10 16.29 -3.22
N ALA A 101 3.02 15.52 -3.02
CA ALA A 101 3.06 14.21 -2.35
C ALA A 101 4.17 13.30 -2.89
N HIS A 102 4.30 13.25 -4.22
CA HIS A 102 5.19 12.37 -4.93
C HIS A 102 6.65 12.89 -4.96
N ARG A 103 6.93 13.99 -5.66
CA ARG A 103 8.31 14.45 -5.87
C ARG A 103 8.93 15.11 -4.65
N LEU A 104 8.19 16.00 -3.97
CA LEU A 104 8.70 16.72 -2.81
C LEU A 104 8.81 15.83 -1.57
N TRP A 105 7.71 15.18 -1.16
CA TRP A 105 7.68 14.46 0.11
C TRP A 105 8.09 12.99 -0.01
N ALA A 106 7.62 12.25 -1.03
CA ALA A 106 7.97 10.83 -1.13
C ALA A 106 9.41 10.60 -1.61
N HIS A 107 9.82 11.27 -2.69
CA HIS A 107 11.14 11.09 -3.30
C HIS A 107 12.20 12.12 -2.91
N ARG A 108 11.80 13.23 -2.26
CA ARG A 108 12.73 14.31 -1.85
C ARG A 108 13.57 14.84 -3.04
N SER A 109 12.99 14.88 -4.24
CA SER A 109 13.70 15.25 -5.48
C SER A 109 14.09 16.73 -5.53
N TYR A 110 13.47 17.57 -4.70
CA TYR A 110 13.80 18.98 -4.57
C TYR A 110 13.47 19.49 -3.15
N LYS A 111 13.97 20.67 -2.80
CA LYS A 111 13.67 21.34 -1.52
C LYS A 111 12.75 22.53 -1.77
N ALA A 112 11.70 22.66 -0.96
CA ALA A 112 10.77 23.78 -1.01
C ALA A 112 10.78 24.55 0.31
N LYS A 113 10.73 25.89 0.23
CA LYS A 113 10.50 26.75 1.39
C LYS A 113 9.09 26.54 1.94
N TRP A 114 8.88 26.88 3.21
CA TRP A 114 7.61 26.62 3.89
C TRP A 114 6.36 27.17 3.18
N PRO A 115 6.35 28.34 2.49
CA PRO A 115 5.14 28.82 1.82
C PRO A 115 4.71 27.89 0.69
N MET A 116 5.68 27.44 -0.12
CA MET A 116 5.43 26.51 -1.22
C MET A 116 4.94 25.15 -0.69
N ARG A 117 5.47 24.68 0.46
CA ARG A 117 4.98 23.46 1.12
C ARG A 117 3.52 23.58 1.54
N ILE A 118 3.09 24.73 2.06
CA ILE A 118 1.69 24.97 2.42
C ILE A 118 0.81 24.97 1.17
N ILE A 119 1.22 25.66 0.10
CA ILE A 119 0.47 25.68 -1.17
C ILE A 119 0.29 24.25 -1.69
N LEU A 120 1.38 23.49 -1.82
CA LEU A 120 1.32 22.11 -2.30
C LEU A 120 0.50 21.19 -1.40
N MET A 121 0.51 21.43 -0.08
CA MET A 121 -0.33 20.69 0.86
C MET A 121 -1.82 21.01 0.65
N LEU A 122 -2.18 22.27 0.41
CA LEU A 122 -3.57 22.65 0.12
C LEU A 122 -4.04 22.01 -1.18
N LEU A 123 -3.19 22.08 -2.22
CA LEU A 123 -3.46 21.45 -3.51
C LEU A 123 -3.57 19.92 -3.39
N GLN A 124 -2.74 19.27 -2.57
CA GLN A 124 -2.84 17.82 -2.35
C GLN A 124 -4.14 17.47 -1.60
N THR A 125 -4.58 18.33 -0.69
CA THR A 125 -5.82 18.12 0.07
C THR A 125 -7.05 18.11 -0.84
N THR A 126 -7.05 18.90 -1.93
CA THR A 126 -8.15 18.88 -2.92
C THR A 126 -8.20 17.59 -3.73
N ALA A 127 -7.08 16.85 -3.84
CA ALA A 127 -7.03 15.57 -4.53
C ALA A 127 -7.71 14.42 -3.76
N PHE A 128 -7.94 14.60 -2.45
CA PHE A 128 -8.63 13.63 -1.59
C PHE A 128 -8.02 12.21 -1.60
N GLN A 129 -6.68 12.11 -1.72
CA GLN A 129 -5.93 10.84 -1.73
C GLN A 129 -5.25 10.53 -0.39
N ASN A 130 -5.99 10.61 0.72
CA ASN A 130 -5.46 10.59 2.10
C ASN A 130 -4.48 11.75 2.41
N HIS A 131 -4.16 11.97 3.68
CA HIS A 131 -3.13 12.96 4.06
C HIS A 131 -1.74 12.54 3.58
N ILE A 132 -0.86 13.53 3.36
CA ILE A 132 0.50 13.37 2.83
C ILE A 132 1.28 12.26 3.54
N TYR A 133 1.21 12.19 4.88
CA TYR A 133 1.97 11.20 5.64
C TYR A 133 1.61 9.74 5.27
N GLU A 134 0.32 9.43 5.07
CA GLU A 134 -0.11 8.06 4.72
C GLU A 134 0.19 7.77 3.26
N TRP A 135 -0.08 8.74 2.36
CA TRP A 135 0.24 8.61 0.94
C TRP A 135 1.73 8.33 0.73
N VAL A 136 2.60 9.12 1.37
CA VAL A 136 4.07 8.98 1.26
C VAL A 136 4.56 7.67 1.84
N ARG A 137 4.01 7.23 2.99
CA ARG A 137 4.36 5.92 3.56
C ARG A 137 4.05 4.81 2.56
N ASP A 138 2.82 4.76 2.07
CA ASP A 138 2.37 3.70 1.16
C ASP A 138 3.16 3.73 -0.16
N HIS A 139 3.49 4.93 -0.67
CA HIS A 139 4.31 5.11 -1.87
C HIS A 139 5.75 4.62 -1.68
N ARG A 140 6.38 4.95 -0.54
CA ARG A 140 7.73 4.45 -0.19
C ARG A 140 7.75 2.93 -0.02
N VAL A 141 6.70 2.35 0.58
CA VAL A 141 6.54 0.89 0.67
C VAL A 141 6.42 0.28 -0.73
N HIS A 142 5.59 0.86 -1.59
CA HIS A 142 5.40 0.41 -2.96
C HIS A 142 6.72 0.35 -3.74
N HIS A 143 7.53 1.41 -3.69
CA HIS A 143 8.83 1.42 -4.37
C HIS A 143 9.84 0.43 -3.77
N LYS A 144 9.82 0.23 -2.45
CA LYS A 144 10.80 -0.65 -1.78
C LYS A 144 10.47 -2.13 -1.94
N PHE A 145 9.19 -2.46 -2.05
CA PHE A 145 8.71 -3.84 -2.05
C PHE A 145 7.79 -4.16 -3.24
N THR A 146 8.02 -3.50 -4.38
CA THR A 146 7.24 -3.65 -5.62
C THR A 146 6.98 -5.11 -5.96
N ASP A 147 5.75 -5.42 -6.37
CA ASP A 147 5.34 -6.76 -6.82
C ASP A 147 5.51 -7.87 -5.77
N THR A 148 5.49 -7.52 -4.48
CA THR A 148 5.43 -8.45 -3.35
C THR A 148 4.13 -8.29 -2.57
N ASP A 149 3.87 -9.15 -1.58
CA ASP A 149 2.71 -9.00 -0.69
C ASP A 149 2.77 -7.77 0.23
N ALA A 150 3.94 -7.12 0.33
CA ALA A 150 4.13 -5.87 1.03
C ALA A 150 3.82 -4.64 0.17
N ASP A 151 3.69 -4.79 -1.16
CA ASP A 151 3.25 -3.71 -2.04
C ASP A 151 1.73 -3.46 -1.85
N PRO A 152 1.31 -2.25 -1.44
CA PRO A 152 -0.11 -1.92 -1.24
C PRO A 152 -0.98 -2.18 -2.48
N HIS A 153 -0.42 -2.03 -3.68
CA HIS A 153 -1.13 -2.09 -4.96
C HIS A 153 -0.43 -3.01 -5.95
N ASN A 154 0.14 -4.11 -5.43
CA ASN A 154 0.82 -5.18 -6.16
C ASN A 154 0.14 -5.55 -7.49
N ALA A 155 0.81 -5.26 -8.61
CA ALA A 155 0.29 -5.51 -9.96
C ALA A 155 0.13 -7.00 -10.29
N LYS A 156 0.88 -7.90 -9.63
CA LYS A 156 0.73 -9.37 -9.81
C LYS A 156 -0.62 -9.91 -9.35
N ARG A 157 -1.38 -9.13 -8.57
CA ARG A 157 -2.76 -9.49 -8.18
C ARG A 157 -3.81 -9.08 -9.22
N GLY A 158 -3.38 -8.56 -10.36
CA GLY A 158 -4.20 -8.21 -11.51
C GLY A 158 -4.56 -6.73 -11.59
N PHE A 159 -4.96 -6.29 -12.78
CA PHE A 159 -5.27 -4.90 -13.12
C PHE A 159 -6.29 -4.26 -12.17
N PHE A 160 -7.40 -4.95 -11.91
CA PHE A 160 -8.44 -4.38 -11.04
C PHE A 160 -7.91 -4.13 -9.62
N PHE A 161 -7.07 -5.03 -9.10
CA PHE A 161 -6.51 -4.88 -7.76
C PHE A 161 -5.59 -3.65 -7.67
N SER A 162 -4.63 -3.51 -8.59
CA SER A 162 -3.68 -2.39 -8.58
C SER A 162 -4.33 -1.06 -8.89
N HIS A 163 -5.38 -1.04 -9.72
CA HIS A 163 -6.11 0.18 -10.07
C HIS A 163 -7.03 0.69 -8.94
N MET A 164 -7.89 -0.18 -8.39
CA MET A 164 -8.94 0.22 -7.45
C MET A 164 -9.13 -0.78 -6.30
N GLY A 165 -9.01 -2.07 -6.57
CA GLY A 165 -9.36 -3.13 -5.62
C GLY A 165 -8.62 -3.05 -4.29
N TRP A 166 -7.37 -2.58 -4.28
CA TRP A 166 -6.59 -2.37 -3.06
C TRP A 166 -7.22 -1.37 -2.07
N LEU A 167 -8.02 -0.41 -2.56
CA LEU A 167 -8.75 0.57 -1.74
C LEU A 167 -10.04 0.00 -1.14
N LEU A 168 -10.54 -1.11 -1.70
CA LEU A 168 -11.82 -1.73 -1.34
C LEU A 168 -11.65 -2.85 -0.32
N ILE A 169 -10.43 -3.30 -0.07
CA ILE A 169 -10.12 -4.37 0.88
C ILE A 169 -9.20 -3.89 2.00
N ARG A 170 -9.08 -4.69 3.06
CA ARG A 170 -8.06 -4.47 4.08
C ARG A 170 -6.67 -4.74 3.50
N LYS A 171 -5.69 -3.91 3.90
CA LYS A 171 -4.28 -4.08 3.52
C LYS A 171 -3.78 -5.45 3.99
N HIS A 172 -2.88 -6.04 3.21
CA HIS A 172 -2.19 -7.26 3.61
C HIS A 172 -1.32 -6.99 4.86
N PRO A 173 -1.17 -7.94 5.81
CA PRO A 173 -0.35 -7.76 7.01
C PRO A 173 1.09 -7.33 6.68
N ASP A 174 1.66 -7.85 5.59
CA ASP A 174 3.02 -7.50 5.17
C ASP A 174 3.15 -6.02 4.77
N VAL A 175 2.11 -5.40 4.23
CA VAL A 175 2.10 -3.95 3.96
C VAL A 175 2.24 -3.16 5.27
N ILE A 176 1.59 -3.62 6.34
CA ILE A 176 1.65 -2.97 7.65
C ILE A 176 3.01 -3.20 8.30
N ASN A 177 3.46 -4.46 8.33
CA ASN A 177 4.73 -4.86 8.95
C ASN A 177 5.93 -4.21 8.27
N LYS A 178 5.97 -4.25 6.93
CA LYS A 178 7.05 -3.62 6.16
C LYS A 178 6.90 -2.10 6.09
N GLY A 179 5.67 -1.59 6.13
CA GLY A 179 5.40 -0.16 6.28
C GLY A 179 5.99 0.45 7.55
N ALA A 180 6.02 -0.30 8.65
CA ALA A 180 6.67 0.14 9.89
C ALA A 180 8.20 0.24 9.78
N SER A 181 8.81 -0.41 8.78
CA SER A 181 10.26 -0.36 8.53
C SER A 181 10.70 0.82 7.64
N ILE A 182 9.76 1.61 7.13
CA ILE A 182 10.05 2.78 6.31
C ILE A 182 10.39 3.96 7.22
N ASP A 183 11.53 4.59 6.98
CA ASP A 183 11.88 5.86 7.64
C ASP A 183 10.90 6.96 7.22
N MET A 184 10.24 7.56 8.21
CA MET A 184 9.29 8.65 8.06
C MET A 184 9.70 9.88 8.89
N SER A 185 10.89 9.88 9.49
CA SER A 185 11.36 10.90 10.42
C SER A 185 11.46 12.30 9.79
N ASP A 186 11.64 12.37 8.47
CA ASP A 186 11.61 13.62 7.72
C ASP A 186 10.21 14.26 7.69
N LEU A 187 9.16 13.46 7.52
CA LEU A 187 7.78 13.94 7.52
C LEU A 187 7.30 14.28 8.93
N GLU A 188 7.86 13.64 9.95
CA GLU A 188 7.55 13.94 11.36
C GLU A 188 8.14 15.27 11.81
N LYS A 189 9.27 15.66 11.23
CA LYS A 189 9.89 16.98 11.44
C LYS A 189 9.24 18.08 10.58
N ASP A 190 8.45 17.70 9.58
CA ASP A 190 7.72 18.63 8.71
C ASP A 190 6.42 19.11 9.38
N PHE A 191 6.44 20.33 9.93
CA PHE A 191 5.26 20.91 10.59
C PHE A 191 4.03 21.01 9.68
N VAL A 192 4.19 21.19 8.36
CA VAL A 192 3.08 21.29 7.41
C VAL A 192 2.38 19.93 7.28
N VAL A 193 3.17 18.87 7.14
CA VAL A 193 2.65 17.50 7.04
C VAL A 193 2.00 17.06 8.35
N VAL A 194 2.65 17.33 9.48
CA VAL A 194 2.10 17.02 10.81
C VAL A 194 0.80 17.78 11.05
N TRP A 195 0.74 19.05 10.65
CA TRP A 195 -0.47 19.87 10.76
C TRP A 195 -1.61 19.31 9.92
N GLN A 196 -1.38 18.98 8.64
CA GLN A 196 -2.39 18.37 7.77
C GLN A 196 -2.94 17.07 8.38
N ARG A 197 -2.05 16.18 8.82
CA ARG A 197 -2.42 14.92 9.46
C ARG A 197 -3.25 15.12 10.73
N ARG A 198 -2.92 16.14 11.53
CA ARG A 198 -3.67 16.49 12.75
C ARG A 198 -5.09 16.95 12.39
N CYS A 199 -5.25 17.79 11.38
CA CYS A 199 -6.56 18.26 10.91
C CYS A 199 -7.44 17.09 10.46
N ASP A 200 -6.88 16.14 9.71
CA ASP A 200 -7.61 14.94 9.28
C ASP A 200 -8.01 14.05 10.45
N ASN A 201 -7.10 13.79 11.41
CA ASN A 201 -7.42 12.96 12.57
C ASN A 201 -8.47 13.58 13.50
N LEU A 202 -8.47 14.91 13.65
CA LEU A 202 -9.49 15.62 14.42
C LEU A 202 -10.90 15.42 13.84
N SER A 203 -11.01 15.37 12.52
CA SER A 203 -12.30 15.10 11.86
C SER A 203 -12.82 13.71 12.23
N LEU A 204 -11.95 12.69 12.21
CA LEU A 204 -12.28 11.31 12.57
C LEU A 204 -12.69 11.16 14.04
N ILE A 205 -12.00 11.84 14.96
CA ILE A 205 -12.31 11.81 16.39
C ILE A 205 -13.66 12.45 16.67
N LYS A 206 -13.94 13.61 16.06
CA LYS A 206 -15.24 14.29 16.19
C LYS A 206 -16.38 13.39 15.68
N GLU A 207 -16.18 12.70 14.56
CA GLU A 207 -17.17 11.79 13.99
C GLU A 207 -17.43 10.57 14.90
N LYS A 208 -16.38 9.94 15.43
CA LYS A 208 -16.50 8.83 16.39
C LYS A 208 -17.26 9.25 17.65
N LYS A 209 -16.96 10.43 18.21
CA LYS A 209 -17.68 10.98 19.36
C LYS A 209 -19.16 11.23 19.03
N LYS A 210 -19.47 11.79 17.86
CA LYS A 210 -20.85 12.02 17.40
C LYS A 210 -21.64 10.72 17.24
N LYS A 211 -21.03 9.68 16.63
CA LYS A 211 -21.65 8.34 16.49
C LYS A 211 -21.90 7.69 17.85
N LYS A 212 -20.94 7.75 18.77
CA LYS A 212 -21.09 7.22 20.13
C LYS A 212 -22.22 7.94 20.90
N LYS A 213 -22.32 9.27 20.79
CA LYS A 213 -23.42 10.05 21.38
C LYS A 213 -24.78 9.66 20.79
N LYS A 214 -24.87 9.49 19.47
CA LYS A 214 -26.12 9.07 18.79
C LYS A 214 -26.54 7.65 19.18
N GLN A 215 -25.60 6.71 19.27
CA GLN A 215 -25.88 5.35 19.77
C GLN A 215 -26.40 5.38 21.21
N ASN A 216 -25.73 6.11 22.11
CA ASN A 216 -26.18 6.25 23.49
C ASN A 216 -27.59 6.85 23.58
N LEU A 217 -27.92 7.84 22.74
CA LEU A 217 -29.25 8.45 22.69
C LEU A 217 -30.32 7.43 22.24
N VAL A 218 -30.04 6.63 21.21
CA VAL A 218 -30.94 5.57 20.73
C VAL A 218 -31.16 4.52 21.83
N PHE A 219 -30.10 4.09 22.53
CA PHE A 219 -30.22 3.17 23.67
C PHE A 219 -31.08 3.75 24.80
N GLN A 220 -30.98 5.06 25.06
CA GLN A 220 -31.76 5.72 26.10
C GLN A 220 -33.24 5.84 25.73
N VAL A 221 -33.57 6.21 24.49
CA VAL A 221 -34.95 6.28 23.98
C VAL A 221 -35.60 4.90 23.94
N SER A 222 -34.88 3.86 23.50
CA SER A 222 -35.41 2.47 23.51
C SER A 222 -35.68 1.96 24.93
N LYS A 223 -34.88 2.34 25.93
CA LYS A 223 -35.13 2.00 27.34
C LYS A 223 -36.38 2.68 27.90
N VAL A 224 -36.58 3.97 27.60
CA VAL A 224 -37.78 4.71 28.03
C VAL A 224 -39.04 4.10 27.39
N SER A 225 -39.01 3.81 26.08
CA SER A 225 -40.14 3.17 25.38
C SER A 225 -40.49 1.77 25.91
N LEU A 226 -39.50 0.99 26.36
CA LEU A 226 -39.73 -0.32 26.98
C LEU A 226 -40.30 -0.22 28.40
N ILE A 227 -40.01 0.86 29.13
CA ILE A 227 -40.57 1.12 30.46
C ILE A 227 -42.05 1.54 30.32
N ASP A 228 -42.39 2.44 29.40
CA ASP A 228 -43.78 2.88 29.19
C ASP A 228 -44.71 1.73 28.75
N ARG A 229 -44.21 0.77 27.96
CA ARG A 229 -44.99 -0.43 27.58
C ARG A 229 -45.22 -1.43 28.73
N ARG A 230 -44.44 -1.37 29.82
CA ARG A 230 -44.63 -2.24 31.00
C ARG A 230 -45.61 -1.67 32.01
N VAL A 231 -45.92 -0.38 31.96
CA VAL A 231 -46.83 0.29 32.91
C VAL A 231 -48.27 0.35 32.37
N SER A 232 -48.50 0.00 31.10
CA SER A 232 -49.81 0.04 30.43
C SER A 232 -50.53 -1.32 30.34
N ILE A 233 -50.20 -2.28 31.21
CA ILE A 233 -50.90 -3.58 31.40
C ILE A 233 -51.27 -3.69 32.86
#